data_AF-A0A968INH6-F1
#
_entry.id   AF-A0A968INH6-F1
#
_cell.length_a   1.000
_cell.length_b   1.000
_cell.length_c   1.000
_cell.angle_alpha   90.00
_cell.angle_beta   90.00
_cell.angle_gamma   90.00
#
_symmetry.space_group_name_H-M   'P 1'
#
loop_
_entity.id
_entity.type
_entity.pdbx_description
1 polymer ?
#
loop_
_entity_poly.entity_id
_entity_poly.type
_entity_poly.pdbx_seq_one_letter_code
_entity_poly.pdbx_strand_id
1 'polypeptide(L)' 'MTINPVSVTPDILAYDALKLMEERPSQISVLPVVDTQQRCIGLIRLHDLLRSGL' A
#
# COMPACT_ATOMS: atom_id res chain seq x y z
N MET A 1 -1.57 -8.50 -15.39
CA MET A 1 -0.48 -7.57 -14.99
C MET A 1 -1.06 -6.17 -14.97
N THR A 2 -1.00 -5.48 -13.83
CA THR A 2 -1.54 -4.12 -13.69
C THR A 2 -0.48 -3.10 -14.10
N ILE A 3 -0.81 -2.26 -15.07
CA ILE A 3 0.08 -1.18 -15.53
C ILE A 3 -0.08 -0.02 -14.55
N ASN A 4 1.04 0.45 -13.96
CA ASN A 4 1.08 1.45 -12.88
C ASN A 4 0.25 1.07 -11.64
N PRO A 5 0.71 0.13 -10.80
CA PRO A 5 0.06 -0.13 -9.52
C PRO A 5 0.10 1.13 -8.64
N VAL A 6 -0.95 1.32 -7.84
CA VAL A 6 -0.94 2.33 -6.78
C VAL A 6 0.16 1.95 -5.80
N SER A 7 1.04 2.89 -5.47
CA SER A 7 2.17 2.68 -4.56
C SER A 7 2.28 3.86 -3.60
N VAL A 8 2.99 3.66 -2.49
CA VAL A 8 3.20 4.67 -1.45
C VAL A 8 4.68 4.76 -1.08
N THR A 9 5.06 5.86 -0.44
CA THR A 9 6.40 6.02 0.14
C THR A 9 6.50 5.29 1.48
N PRO A 10 7.71 4.92 1.93
CA PRO A 10 7.90 4.25 3.23
C PRO A 10 7.53 5.12 4.43
N ASP A 11 7.46 6.44 4.27
CA ASP A 11 7.14 7.39 5.33
C ASP A 11 5.63 7.54 5.60
N ILE A 12 4.76 6.87 4.82
CA ILE A 12 3.31 6.93 5.03
C ILE A 12 2.90 6.21 6.32
N LEU A 13 1.90 6.75 7.03
CA LEU A 13 1.30 6.04 8.14
C LEU A 13 0.60 4.77 7.66
N ALA A 14 0.73 3.68 8.42
CA ALA A 14 0.04 2.43 8.14
C ALA A 14 -1.48 2.60 8.02
N TYR A 15 -2.05 3.53 8.79
CA TYR A 15 -3.47 3.86 8.76
C TYR A 15 -3.88 4.53 7.44
N ASP A 16 -3.08 5.47 6.96
CA ASP A 16 -3.35 6.13 5.68
C ASP A 16 -3.15 5.16 4.51
N ALA A 17 -2.17 4.25 4.60
CA ALA A 17 -2.02 3.14 3.66
C ALA A 17 -3.27 2.24 3.64
N LEU A 18 -3.77 1.82 4.81
CA LEU A 18 -5.00 1.03 4.94
C LEU A 18 -6.19 1.74 4.28
N LYS A 19 -6.39 3.01 4.65
CA LYS A 19 -7.45 3.86 4.12
C LYS A 19 -7.39 3.97 2.60
N LEU A 20 -6.19 4.19 2.03
CA LEU A 20 -5.97 4.24 0.58
C LEU A 20 -6.28 2.91 -0.11
N MET A 21 -6.02 1.78 0.56
CA MET A 21 -6.34 0.44 0.05
C MET A 21 -7.85 0.15 0.03
N GLU A 22 -8.61 0.65 1.01
CA GLU A 22 -10.04 0.36 1.20
C GLU A 22 -10.99 1.39 0.59
N GLU A 23 -10.66 2.69 0.65
CA GLU A 23 -11.55 3.79 0.24
C GLU A 23 -11.48 4.11 -1.26
N ARG A 24 -10.63 3.41 -2.02
CA ARG A 24 -10.57 3.59 -3.47
C ARG A 24 -11.69 2.79 -4.18
N PRO A 25 -12.15 3.23 -5.37
CA PRO A 25 -13.21 2.54 -6.13
C PRO A 25 -12.90 1.07 -6.49
N SER A 26 -11.63 0.71 -6.52
CA SER A 26 -11.17 -0.66 -6.79
C SER A 26 -10.28 -1.07 -5.63
N GLN A 27 -10.82 -1.73 -4.62
CA GLN A 27 -10.03 -2.09 -3.43
C GLN A 27 -8.83 -2.96 -3.80
N ILE A 28 -7.71 -2.75 -3.12
CA ILE A 28 -6.47 -3.51 -3.34
C ILE A 28 -6.04 -4.19 -2.06
N SER A 29 -5.60 -5.44 -2.17
CA SER A 29 -5.07 -6.21 -1.04
C SER A 29 -3.56 -6.07 -0.89
N VAL A 30 -2.90 -5.43 -1.85
CA VAL A 30 -1.45 -5.30 -1.96
C VAL A 30 -1.10 -3.86 -2.35
N LEU A 31 -0.19 -3.27 -1.60
CA LEU A 31 0.30 -1.91 -1.80
C LEU A 31 1.84 -1.92 -1.83
N PRO A 32 2.44 -1.79 -3.02
CA PRO A 32 3.89 -1.63 -3.17
C PRO A 32 4.38 -0.35 -2.47
N VAL A 33 5.55 -0.46 -1.85
CA VAL A 33 6.26 0.67 -1.24
C VAL A 33 7.44 1.02 -2.14
N VAL A 34 7.52 2.28 -2.56
CA VAL A 34 8.54 2.79 -3.48
C VAL A 34 9.39 3.88 -2.84
N ASP A 35 10.66 3.95 -3.21
CA ASP A 35 11.56 5.04 -2.81
C ASP A 35 11.34 6.32 -3.66
N THR A 36 12.11 7.36 -3.37
CA THR A 36 12.09 8.64 -4.10
C THR A 36 12.48 8.51 -5.58
N GLN A 37 13.16 7.43 -5.96
CA GLN A 37 13.53 7.11 -7.34
C GLN A 37 12.54 6.14 -8.00
N GLN A 38 11.34 5.96 -7.41
CA GLN A 38 10.30 5.05 -7.90
C GLN A 38 10.73 3.58 -7.96
N ARG A 39 11.72 3.19 -7.15
CA ARG A 39 12.13 1.78 -7.04
C ARG A 39 11.33 1.11 -5.95
N CYS A 40 10.77 -0.06 -6.25
CA CYS A 40 10.07 -0.89 -5.28
C CYS A 40 11.07 -1.37 -4.21
N ILE A 41 10.85 -0.95 -2.97
CA ILE A 41 11.67 -1.32 -1.81
C ILE A 41 10.93 -2.27 -0.86
N GLY A 42 9.62 -2.45 -1.04
CA GLY A 42 8.81 -3.28 -0.17
C GLY A 42 7.37 -3.43 -0.64
N LEU A 43 6.58 -4.12 0.17
CA LEU A 43 5.19 -4.43 -0.12
C LEU A 43 4.40 -4.57 1.17
N ILE A 44 3.24 -3.93 1.22
CA ILE A 44 2.29 -4.01 2.33
C ILE A 44 1.08 -4.82 1.85
N ARG A 45 0.59 -5.72 2.70
CA ARG A 45 -0.66 -6.47 2.45
C ARG A 45 -1.73 -6.00 3.41
N LEU A 46 -2.95 -5.85 2.89
CA LEU A 46 -4.12 -5.45 3.66
C LEU A 46 -4.31 -6.35 4.90
N HIS A 47 -4.25 -7.66 4.68
CA HIS A 47 -4.40 -8.66 5.73
C HIS A 47 -3.33 -8.56 6.83
N ASP A 48 -2.12 -8.11 6.50
CA ASP A 48 -1.05 -7.94 7.50
C ASP A 48 -1.33 -6.71 8.38
N LEU A 49 -1.87 -5.63 7.79
CA LEU A 49 -2.32 -4.44 8.55
C LEU A 49 -3.46 -4.81 9.50
N LEU A 50 -4.51 -5.48 9.00
CA LEU A 50 -5.64 -5.92 9.82
C LEU A 50 -5.20 -6.89 10.94
N ARG A 51 -4.28 -7.82 10.64
CA ARG A 51 -3.73 -8.75 11.64
C ARG A 51 -2.91 -8.04 12.71
N SER A 52 -2.26 -6.93 12.36
CA SER A 52 -1.50 -6.12 13.32
C SER A 52 -2.38 -5.33 14.29
N GLY A 53 -3.71 -5.34 14.09
CA GLY A 53 -4.69 -4.66 14.94
C GLY A 53 -4.95 -3.21 14.52
N LEU A 54 -4.68 -2.89 13.25
CA LEU A 54 -5.07 -1.63 12.65
C LEU A 54 -6.56 -1.61 12.28
#